data_AF-A0ABD2DAW4-F1
#
_entry.id   AF-A0ABD2DAW4-F1
#
_cell.length_a   1.000
_cell.length_b   1.000
_cell.length_c   1.000
_cell.angle_alpha   90.00
_cell.angle_beta   90.00
_cell.angle_gamma   90.00
#
_symmetry.space_group_name_H-M   'P 1'
#
loop_
_entity.id
_entity.type
_entity.pdbx_description
1 polymer ?
#
loop_
_entity_poly.entity_id
_entity_poly.type
_entity_poly.pdbx_seq_one_letter_code
_entity_poly.pdbx_strand_id
1 'polypeptide(L)'
;MLPAALLRRPGLGHLVRQARAYAEAAAAPAPAAGPSQMSFTFASPTQVFFNGANVRQVDVPTLTGAFGILAAHVPTLQVLRPGLVVVHAEDGTTSKYF
;
A
#
# COMPACT_ATOMS: atom_id res chain seq x y z
N MET A 1 -3.89 14.60 68.49
CA MET A 1 -3.86 13.22 67.95
C MET A 1 -4.02 13.29 66.43
N LEU A 2 -2.91 13.22 65.70
CA LEU A 2 -2.82 13.12 64.22
C LEU A 2 -3.18 11.69 63.79
N PRO A 3 -3.81 11.46 62.63
CA PRO A 3 -3.07 11.22 61.35
C PRO A 3 -3.88 11.71 60.12
N ALA A 4 -3.55 11.51 58.85
CA ALA A 4 -2.33 11.41 58.07
C ALA A 4 -2.79 11.36 56.60
N ALA A 5 -1.98 11.94 55.71
CA ALA A 5 -1.72 11.52 54.33
C ALA A 5 -2.88 11.18 53.36
N LEU A 6 -3.04 12.08 52.38
CA LEU A 6 -2.67 11.82 50.97
C LEU A 6 -3.29 10.57 50.28
N LEU A 7 -4.25 10.79 49.38
CA LEU A 7 -4.20 10.14 48.07
C LEU A 7 -4.87 10.94 46.97
N ARG A 8 -4.08 11.85 46.38
CA ARG A 8 -4.31 12.45 45.06
C ARG A 8 -4.24 11.33 44.02
N ARG A 9 -5.37 10.96 43.41
CA ARG A 9 -5.40 10.15 42.18
C ARG A 9 -5.64 11.08 40.99
N PRO A 10 -4.64 11.44 40.17
CA PRO A 10 -4.92 12.08 38.89
C PRO A 10 -5.41 11.00 37.92
N GLY A 11 -6.66 11.15 37.49
CA GLY A 11 -7.29 10.31 36.50
C GLY A 11 -6.60 10.42 35.14
N LEU A 12 -6.45 9.25 34.51
CA LEU A 12 -6.20 8.96 33.10
C LEU A 12 -5.68 10.13 32.24
N GLY A 13 -4.37 10.10 32.00
CA GLY A 13 -3.77 10.81 30.87
C GLY A 13 -4.49 10.44 29.57
N HIS A 14 -4.98 11.47 28.87
CA HIS A 14 -5.38 11.38 27.47
C HIS A 14 -4.16 10.92 26.66
N LEU A 15 -4.04 9.60 26.48
CA LEU A 15 -3.14 9.04 25.47
C LEU A 15 -3.76 9.37 24.11
N VAL A 16 -3.32 10.49 23.55
CA VAL A 16 -3.50 10.80 22.13
C VAL A 16 -2.90 9.63 21.35
N ARG A 17 -3.76 8.71 20.90
CA ARG A 17 -3.36 7.66 19.96
C ARG A 17 -3.02 8.35 18.65
N GLN A 18 -1.74 8.70 18.47
CA GLN A 18 -1.21 8.95 17.13
C GLN A 18 -1.19 7.61 16.39
N ALA A 19 -2.33 7.25 15.80
CA ALA A 19 -2.40 6.14 14.86
C ALA A 19 -1.73 6.59 13.55
N ARG A 20 -0.77 5.82 13.06
CA ARG A 20 -0.17 6.07 11.76
C ARG A 20 -1.11 5.55 10.67
N ALA A 21 -1.73 6.45 9.93
CA ALA A 21 -2.80 6.17 8.97
C ALA A 21 -2.34 5.64 7.59
N TYR A 22 -1.05 5.30 7.41
CA TYR A 22 -0.51 4.88 6.10
C TYR A 22 -1.12 3.59 5.54
N ALA A 23 -1.88 2.84 6.34
CA ALA A 23 -2.49 1.57 5.94
C ALA A 23 -4.01 1.64 5.72
N GLU A 24 -4.67 2.77 6.01
CA GLU A 24 -6.14 2.83 5.94
C GLU A 24 -6.66 2.82 4.48
N ALA A 25 -5.87 3.34 3.53
CA ALA A 25 -6.24 3.36 2.11
C ALA A 25 -6.35 1.95 1.48
N ALA A 26 -5.68 0.94 2.05
CA ALA A 26 -5.82 -0.45 1.59
C ALA A 26 -7.11 -1.13 2.08
N ALA A 27 -7.77 -0.57 3.12
CA ALA A 27 -8.99 -1.10 3.71
C ALA A 27 -10.27 -0.51 3.09
N ALA A 28 -10.16 0.61 2.36
CA ALA A 28 -11.28 1.14 1.60
C ALA A 28 -11.60 0.20 0.43
N PRO A 29 -12.88 -0.15 0.19
CA PRO A 29 -13.24 -0.91 -0.99
C PRO A 29 -12.86 -0.06 -2.22
N ALA A 30 -11.86 -0.51 -2.96
CA ALA A 30 -11.55 0.04 -4.27
C ALA A 30 -12.85 -0.01 -5.11
N PRO A 31 -13.16 1.01 -5.92
CA PRO A 31 -14.28 0.91 -6.87
C PRO A 31 -14.10 -0.40 -7.60
N ALA A 32 -15.13 -1.25 -7.59
CA ALA A 32 -15.07 -2.61 -8.10
C ALA A 32 -14.68 -2.58 -9.57
N ALA A 33 -13.37 -2.62 -9.84
CA ALA A 33 -12.85 -3.13 -11.07
C ALA A 33 -13.50 -4.51 -11.21
N GLY A 34 -14.08 -4.83 -12.38
CA GLY A 34 -14.68 -6.15 -12.59
C GLY A 34 -13.69 -7.24 -12.16
N PRO A 35 -14.13 -8.46 -11.85
CA PRO A 35 -13.28 -9.51 -11.28
C PRO A 35 -11.97 -9.78 -12.04
N SER A 36 -11.87 -9.30 -13.29
CA SER A 36 -10.73 -9.40 -14.20
C SER A 36 -9.92 -8.09 -14.41
N GLN A 37 -10.19 -7.00 -13.67
CA GLN A 37 -9.55 -5.70 -13.90
C GLN A 37 -8.77 -5.22 -12.66
N MET A 38 -7.68 -4.48 -12.88
CA MET A 38 -6.87 -3.89 -11.84
C MET A 38 -6.50 -2.46 -12.20
N SER A 39 -6.80 -1.51 -11.31
CA SER A 39 -6.30 -0.14 -11.43
C SER A 39 -4.82 -0.10 -11.02
N PHE A 40 -3.94 0.15 -11.98
CA PHE A 40 -2.52 0.25 -11.77
C PHE A 40 -2.05 1.71 -11.84
N THR A 41 -1.26 2.09 -10.83
CA THR A 41 -0.60 3.40 -10.76
C THR A 41 0.89 3.15 -10.55
N PHE A 42 1.72 3.73 -11.42
CA PHE A 42 3.17 3.64 -11.34
C PHE A 42 3.77 5.01 -11.58
N ALA A 43 4.55 5.48 -10.61
CA ALA A 43 5.12 6.80 -10.61
C ALA A 43 6.51 6.80 -9.98
N SER A 44 7.34 7.72 -10.45
CA SER A 44 8.59 8.15 -9.84
C SER A 44 8.41 9.57 -9.29
N PRO A 45 9.36 10.08 -8.46
CA PRO A 45 9.31 11.47 -7.98
C PRO A 45 9.25 12.52 -9.11
N THR A 46 9.74 12.18 -10.30
CA THR A 46 9.86 13.11 -11.44
C THR A 46 8.71 12.95 -12.44
N GLN A 47 8.14 11.76 -12.57
CA GLN A 47 7.18 11.43 -13.62
C GLN A 47 6.20 10.34 -13.20
N VAL A 48 4.94 10.49 -13.60
CA VAL A 48 3.90 9.47 -13.52
C VAL A 48 3.84 8.70 -14.84
N PHE A 49 3.96 7.38 -14.80
CA PHE A 49 3.90 6.51 -15.97
C PHE A 49 2.49 5.97 -16.20
N PHE A 50 1.81 5.55 -15.12
CA PHE A 50 0.44 5.08 -15.12
C PHE A 50 -0.32 5.71 -13.96
N ASN A 51 -1.59 6.06 -14.18
CA ASN A 51 -2.45 6.63 -13.15
C ASN A 51 -3.85 6.04 -13.26
N GLY A 52 -4.17 5.08 -12.37
CA GLY A 52 -5.46 4.39 -12.36
C GLY A 52 -5.79 3.67 -13.67
N ALA A 53 -4.78 3.29 -14.45
CA ALA A 53 -4.97 2.65 -15.74
C ALA A 53 -5.31 1.16 -15.55
N ASN A 54 -6.17 0.60 -16.40
CA ASN A 54 -6.44 -0.83 -16.36
C ASN A 54 -5.29 -1.60 -17.03
N VAL A 55 -4.68 -2.52 -16.28
CA VAL A 55 -3.51 -3.30 -16.70
C VAL A 55 -3.75 -4.78 -16.40
N ARG A 56 -3.33 -5.65 -17.30
CA ARG A 56 -3.56 -7.09 -17.20
C ARG A 56 -2.64 -7.76 -16.18
N GLN A 57 -1.35 -7.42 -16.23
CA GLN A 57 -0.33 -8.00 -15.35
C GLN A 57 0.84 -7.04 -15.17
N VAL A 58 1.44 -7.08 -13.98
CA VAL A 58 2.69 -6.35 -13.69
C VAL A 58 3.68 -7.28 -13.00
N ASP A 59 4.89 -7.36 -13.53
CA ASP A 59 6.00 -8.07 -12.91
C ASP A 59 6.89 -7.08 -12.14
N VAL A 60 7.08 -7.34 -10.84
CA VAL A 60 7.75 -6.41 -9.91
C VAL A 60 8.92 -7.09 -9.20
N PRO A 61 10.14 -6.51 -9.25
CA PRO A 61 11.29 -7.00 -8.49
C PRO A 61 11.26 -6.48 -7.04
N THR A 62 11.22 -7.38 -6.07
CA THR A 62 11.25 -7.06 -4.63
C THR A 62 12.51 -7.61 -3.96
N LEU A 63 12.72 -7.26 -2.68
CA LEU A 63 13.86 -7.81 -1.92
C LEU A 63 13.76 -9.32 -1.67
N THR A 64 12.55 -9.85 -1.55
CA THR A 64 12.31 -11.28 -1.22
C THR A 64 12.15 -12.15 -2.48
N GLY A 65 12.02 -11.55 -3.67
CA GLY A 65 11.83 -12.27 -4.92
C GLY A 65 11.31 -11.37 -6.04
N ALA A 66 10.62 -11.95 -7.03
CA ALA A 66 9.87 -11.20 -8.04
C ALA A 66 8.42 -11.72 -8.06
N PHE A 67 7.46 -10.82 -8.21
CA PHE A 67 6.03 -11.18 -8.32
C PHE A 67 5.49 -10.85 -9.69
N GLY A 68 4.58 -11.70 -10.18
CA GLY A 68 3.62 -11.33 -11.21
C GLY A 68 2.27 -11.05 -10.55
N ILE A 69 1.80 -9.81 -10.66
CA ILE A 69 0.57 -9.34 -10.03
C ILE A 69 -0.51 -9.21 -11.12
N LEU A 70 -1.62 -9.94 -10.97
CA LEU A 70 -2.81 -9.90 -11.83
C LEU A 70 -4.03 -9.44 -11.04
N ALA A 71 -5.15 -9.17 -11.72
CA ALA A 71 -6.43 -8.90 -11.07
C ALA A 71 -6.78 -9.95 -9.99
N ALA A 72 -7.37 -9.49 -8.88
CA ALA A 72 -7.71 -10.30 -7.71
C ALA A 72 -6.51 -11.00 -7.00
N HIS A 73 -5.30 -10.45 -7.09
CA HIS A 73 -4.17 -10.89 -6.28
C HIS A 73 -4.39 -10.58 -4.78
N VAL A 74 -3.77 -11.37 -3.91
CA VAL A 74 -3.80 -11.15 -2.44
C VAL A 74 -3.18 -9.79 -2.11
N PRO A 75 -3.77 -8.97 -1.21
CA PRO A 75 -3.16 -7.71 -0.79
C PRO A 75 -1.79 -7.92 -0.13
N THR A 76 -0.75 -7.28 -0.65
CA THR A 76 0.63 -7.41 -0.16
C THR A 76 1.37 -6.08 -0.16
N LEU A 77 2.23 -5.87 0.84
CA LEU A 77 3.11 -4.70 0.95
C LEU A 77 4.57 -5.16 0.93
N GLN A 78 5.37 -4.64 0.01
CA GLN A 78 6.79 -4.99 -0.12
C GLN A 78 7.63 -3.83 -0.62
N VAL A 79 8.95 -3.94 -0.41
CA VAL A 79 9.97 -2.99 -0.88
C VAL A 79 10.66 -3.52 -2.14
N LEU A 80 11.02 -2.59 -3.03
CA LEU A 80 11.61 -2.89 -4.32
C LEU A 80 13.12 -3.13 -4.23
N ARG A 81 13.62 -3.97 -5.14
CA ARG A 81 15.06 -4.13 -5.42
C ARG A 81 15.37 -3.50 -6.79
N PRO A 82 16.58 -2.99 -7.03
CA PRO A 82 17.00 -2.61 -8.37
C PRO A 82 16.74 -3.76 -9.37
N GLY A 83 16.08 -3.45 -10.47
CA GLY A 83 15.62 -4.46 -11.44
C GLY A 83 14.61 -3.88 -12.42
N LEU A 84 14.18 -4.71 -13.36
CA LEU A 84 13.19 -4.33 -14.36
C LEU A 84 11.77 -4.55 -13.85
N VAL A 85 10.96 -3.51 -13.89
CA VAL A 85 9.50 -3.58 -13.77
C VAL A 85 8.93 -3.78 -15.17
N VAL A 86 8.15 -4.84 -15.36
CA VAL A 86 7.51 -5.14 -16.66
C VAL A 86 6.01 -4.99 -16.51
N VAL A 87 5.42 -4.14 -17.35
CA VAL A 87 3.99 -3.86 -17.36
C VAL A 87 3.39 -4.46 -18.62
N HIS A 88 2.37 -5.30 -18.48
CA HIS A 88 1.61 -5.89 -19.57
C HIS A 88 0.23 -5.24 -19.64
N ALA A 89 0.05 -4.39 -20.65
CA ALA A 89 -1.23 -3.76 -20.93
C ALA A 89 -2.24 -4.78 -21.52
N GLU A 90 -3.52 -4.42 -21.48
CA GLU A 90 -4.64 -5.27 -21.94
C GLU A 90 -4.53 -5.64 -23.43
N ASP A 91 -3.97 -4.74 -24.24
CA ASP A 91 -3.72 -4.89 -25.68
C ASP A 91 -2.54 -5.82 -26.03
N GLY A 92 -1.87 -6.36 -25.00
CA GLY A 92 -0.67 -7.20 -25.16
C GLY A 92 0.62 -6.39 -25.28
N THR A 93 0.55 -5.04 -25.25
CA THR A 93 1.74 -4.20 -25.23
C THR A 93 2.52 -4.43 -23.93
N THR A 94 3.83 -4.62 -24.06
CA THR A 94 4.73 -4.86 -22.92
C THR A 94 5.72 -3.71 -22.79
N SER A 95 5.68 -3.00 -21.68
CA SER A 95 6.58 -1.88 -21.36
C SER A 95 7.53 -2.27 -20.23
N LYS A 96 8.80 -1.85 -20.34
CA LYS A 96 9.86 -2.20 -19.39
C LYS A 96 10.48 -0.94 -18.82
N TYR A 97 10.61 -0.89 -17.50
CA TYR A 97 11.16 0.25 -16.76
C TYR A 97 12.24 -0.26 -15.80
N PHE A 98 13.31 0.51 -15.62
CA PHE A 98 14.38 0.25 -14.66
C PHE A 98 14.46 1.39 -13.64
#